data_AF-A0A957E093-F1
#
_entry.id   AF-A0A957E093-F1
#
_cell.length_a   1.000
_cell.length_b   1.000
_cell.length_c   1.000
_cell.angle_alpha   90.00
_cell.angle_beta   90.00
_cell.angle_gamma   90.00
#
_symmetry.space_group_name_H-M   'P 1'
#
loop_
_entity.id
_entity.type
_entity.pdbx_description
1 polymer ?
#
loop_
_entity_poly.entity_id
_entity_poly.type
_entity_poly.pdbx_seq_one_letter_code
_entity_poly.pdbx_strand_id
1 'polypeptide(L)' 'TNGLPQRDCYVNILRDAMAVDLLESCGIYFGTTGGQVYVSADSGDNWKAIVHDLPAVLSVEVQTLP' A
#
# COMPACT_ATOMS: atom_id res chain seq x y z
N THR A 1 -1.26 -10.27 -9.84
CA THR A 1 -0.65 -9.25 -8.97
C THR A 1 0.80 -9.64 -8.73
N ASN A 2 1.75 -8.81 -9.18
CA ASN A 2 3.18 -9.06 -8.95
C ASN A 2 3.69 -8.21 -7.79
N GLY A 3 4.62 -8.73 -6.99
CA GLY A 3 5.31 -7.96 -5.94
C GLY A 3 4.68 -7.98 -4.54
N LEU A 4 3.42 -8.43 -4.38
CA LEU A 4 2.89 -8.79 -3.06
C LEU A 4 3.30 -10.21 -2.65
N PRO A 5 3.49 -10.49 -1.35
CA PRO A 5 3.64 -11.85 -0.86
C PRO A 5 2.44 -12.71 -1.29
N GLN A 6 2.73 -13.79 -2.03
CA GLN A 6 1.69 -14.66 -2.61
C GLN A 6 1.26 -15.79 -1.67
N ARG A 7 2.03 -16.04 -0.59
CA ARG A 7 1.81 -17.10 0.39
C ARG A 7 2.28 -16.64 1.76
N ASP A 8 1.77 -17.30 2.80
CA ASP A 8 2.20 -17.15 4.20
C ASP A 8 2.20 -15.68 4.68
N CYS A 9 1.19 -14.92 4.24
CA CYS A 9 1.02 -13.51 4.56
C CYS A 9 -0.03 -13.36 5.67
N TYR A 10 0.42 -13.12 6.90
CA TYR A 10 -0.42 -13.08 8.10
C TYR A 10 -0.56 -11.67 8.72
N VAL A 11 -0.50 -10.65 7.87
CA VAL A 11 -0.68 -9.24 8.28
C VAL A 11 -2.04 -8.73 7.82
N ASN A 12 -2.60 -7.78 8.56
CA ASN A 12 -3.88 -7.15 8.21
C ASN A 12 -3.64 -5.77 7.58
N ILE A 13 -4.62 -5.32 6.80
CA ILE A 13 -4.75 -3.93 6.36
C ILE A 13 -5.95 -3.35 7.12
N LEU A 14 -5.73 -2.29 7.89
CA LEU A 14 -6.81 -1.63 8.61
C LEU A 14 -7.61 -0.75 7.66
N ARG A 15 -8.87 -0.47 8.01
CA ARG A 15 -9.80 0.30 7.16
C ARG A 15 -9.19 1.62 6.67
N ASP A 16 -8.52 2.34 7.56
CA ASP A 16 -7.95 3.66 7.25
C ASP A 16 -6.51 3.56 6.73
N ALA A 17 -5.93 2.35 6.69
CA ALA A 17 -4.57 2.10 6.21
C ALA A 17 -4.52 1.87 4.69
N MET A 18 -5.46 2.42 3.93
CA MET A 18 -5.49 2.37 2.48
C MET A 18 -5.94 3.72 1.91
N ALA A 19 -5.25 4.20 0.89
CA ALA A 19 -5.62 5.41 0.16
C ALA A 19 -5.30 5.26 -1.33
N VAL A 20 -5.89 6.14 -2.13
CA VAL A 20 -5.67 6.22 -3.58
C VAL A 20 -5.31 7.65 -3.98
N ASP A 21 -4.48 7.80 -5.01
CA ASP A 21 -4.19 9.10 -5.60
C ASP A 21 -5.16 9.47 -6.73
N LEU A 22 -4.95 10.64 -7.34
CA LEU A 22 -5.80 11.19 -8.39
C LEU A 22 -5.17 11.12 -9.80
N LEU A 23 -4.16 10.27 -10.00
CA LEU A 23 -3.52 10.09 -11.32
C LEU A 23 -4.40 9.26 -12.26
N GLU A 24 -4.14 9.34 -13.57
CA GLU A 24 -4.91 8.60 -14.59
C GLU A 24 -4.85 7.08 -14.38
N SER A 25 -3.64 6.55 -14.17
CA SER A 25 -3.46 5.23 -13.58
C SER A 25 -3.52 5.38 -12.07
N CYS A 26 -4.67 5.05 -11.49
CA CYS A 26 -4.95 5.23 -10.08
C CYS A 26 -3.88 4.54 -9.23
N GLY A 27 -3.10 5.32 -8.49
CA GLY A 27 -2.14 4.79 -7.55
C GLY A 27 -2.87 4.28 -6.31
N ILE A 28 -2.54 3.05 -5.89
CA ILE A 28 -3.14 2.40 -4.72
C ILE A 28 -2.05 2.19 -3.68
N TYR A 29 -2.30 2.65 -2.46
CA TYR A 29 -1.35 2.62 -1.35
C TYR A 29 -1.99 1.94 -0.16
N PHE A 30 -1.30 1.02 0.50
CA PHE A 30 -1.77 0.47 1.76
C PHE A 30 -0.65 0.16 2.74
N GLY A 31 -0.95 0.34 4.02
CA GLY A 31 -0.12 -0.03 5.14
C GLY A 31 -0.60 -1.31 5.80
N THR A 32 0.33 -2.10 6.31
CA THR A 32 0.02 -3.35 7.03
C THR A 32 0.21 -3.18 8.53
N THR A 33 -0.46 -4.02 9.32
CA THR A 33 -0.18 -4.15 10.76
C THR A 33 1.22 -4.69 11.06
N GLY A 34 1.91 -5.23 10.05
CA GLY A 34 3.30 -5.70 10.12
C GLY A 34 4.35 -4.62 9.81
N GLY A 35 3.94 -3.37 9.56
CA GLY A 35 4.87 -2.25 9.38
C GLY A 35 5.40 -2.05 7.97
N GLN A 36 4.79 -2.68 6.97
CA GLN A 36 5.11 -2.44 5.57
C GLN A 36 4.11 -1.46 4.95
N VAL A 37 4.57 -0.64 4.01
CA VAL A 37 3.68 0.11 3.09
C VAL A 37 3.97 -0.32 1.68
N TYR A 38 2.91 -0.65 0.95
CA TYR A 38 2.96 -1.04 -0.46
C TYR A 38 2.28 0.01 -1.33
N VAL A 39 2.76 0.12 -2.57
CA VAL A 39 2.16 0.93 -3.62
C VAL A 39 1.98 0.10 -4.89
N SER A 40 0.91 0.35 -5.62
CA SER A 40 0.80 0.07 -7.05
C SER A 40 0.56 1.39 -7.77
N ALA A 41 1.30 1.65 -8.84
CA ALA A 41 1.16 2.85 -9.68
C ALA A 41 0.40 2.55 -10.99
N ASP A 42 -0.19 1.36 -11.10
CA ASP A 42 -0.82 0.80 -12.30
C ASP A 42 -2.14 0.10 -11.95
N SER A 43 -2.95 0.74 -11.11
CA SER A 43 -4.31 0.29 -10.76
C SER A 43 -4.39 -1.12 -10.14
N GLY A 44 -3.31 -1.59 -9.51
CA GLY A 44 -3.25 -2.85 -8.77
C GLY A 44 -2.55 -4.01 -9.48
N ASP A 45 -2.02 -3.81 -10.69
CA ASP A 45 -1.37 -4.88 -11.45
C ASP A 45 -0.02 -5.29 -10.86
N ASN A 46 0.83 -4.30 -10.55
CA ASN A 46 2.16 -4.48 -9.96
C ASN A 46 2.33 -3.69 -8.66
N TRP A 47 2.96 -4.32 -7.68
CA TRP A 47 3.13 -3.79 -6.33
C TRP A 47 4.60 -3.66 -5.96
N LYS A 48 4.91 -2.65 -5.16
CA LYS A 48 6.24 -2.40 -4.61
C LYS A 48 6.13 -2.03 -3.13
N ALA A 49 6.96 -2.62 -2.29
CA ALA A 49 7.14 -2.13 -0.92
C ALA A 49 7.94 -0.81 -0.96
N ILE A 50 7.37 0.27 -0.42
CA ILE A 50 8.05 1.58 -0.34
C ILE A 50 8.80 1.76 0.98
N VAL A 51 8.36 1.09 2.04
CA VAL A 51 9.02 1.05 3.34
C VAL A 51 8.68 -0.25 4.07
N HIS A 52 9.61 -0.68 4.92
CA HIS A 52 9.47 -1.82 5.82
C HIS A 52 9.88 -1.41 7.25
N ASP A 53 9.65 -2.31 8.21
CA ASP A 53 10.08 -2.20 9.61
C ASP A 53 9.55 -0.97 10.38
N LEU A 54 8.40 -0.45 9.98
CA LEU A 54 7.65 0.49 10.82
C LEU A 54 6.94 -0.26 11.96
N PRO A 55 6.49 0.45 12.99
CA PRO A 55 5.36 -0.01 13.79
C PRO A 55 4.12 -0.26 12.93
N ALA A 56 3.08 -0.87 13.51
CA ALA A 56 1.81 -1.11 12.80
C ALA A 56 1.27 0.19 12.16
N VAL A 57 1.00 0.15 10.85
CA VAL A 57 0.47 1.29 10.12
C VAL A 57 -1.03 1.38 10.35
N LEU A 58 -1.46 2.44 11.05
CA LEU A 58 -2.86 2.62 11.43
C LEU A 58 -3.68 3.33 10.35
N SER A 59 -3.06 4.28 9.65
CA SER A 59 -3.67 5.01 8.55
C SER A 59 -2.65 5.33 7.45
N VAL A 60 -3.15 5.52 6.24
CA VAL A 60 -2.38 6.01 5.08
C VAL A 60 -3.21 7.12 4.43
N GLU A 61 -2.56 8.24 4.11
CA GLU A 61 -3.13 9.31 3.31
C GLU A 61 -2.14 9.65 2.18
N VAL A 62 -2.68 10.03 1.02
CA VAL A 62 -1.87 10.40 -0.15
C VAL A 62 -2.39 11.69 -0.76
N GLN A 63 -1.48 12.46 -1.34
CA GLN A 63 -1.79 13.73 -1.99
C GLN A 63 -1.01 13.85 -3.29
N THR A 64 -1.71 14.14 -4.38
CA THR A 64 -1.09 14.58 -5.63
C THR A 64 -0.70 16.05 -5.50
N LEU A 65 0.57 16.36 -5.76
CA LEU A 65 1.08 17.73 -5.74
C LEU A 65 1.04 18.34 -7.16
N PRO A 66 0.79 19.65 -7.29
CA PRO A 66 0.89 20.36 -8.57
C PRO A 66 2.34 20.52 -9.06
#